data_AF-A0AA36LZA6-F1
#
_entry.id   AF-A0AA36LZA6-F1
#
_cell.length_a   1.000
_cell.length_b   1.000
_cell.length_c   1.000
_cell.angle_alpha   90.00
_cell.angle_beta   90.00
_cell.angle_gamma   90.00
#
_symmetry.space_group_name_H-M   'P 1'
#
loop_
_entity.id
_entity.type
_entity.pdbx_description
1 polymer ?
#
loop_
_entity_poly.entity_id
_entity_poly.type
_entity_poly.pdbx_seq_one_letter_code
_entity_poly.pdbx_strand_id
1 'polypeptide(L)'
;MLGRSAHTLRFISAAGTSYQSARNTWILRRVYAPEPTPPGKVQRNPEELPNLMKLETVEYETLKPAGPLKVILLQDIEGVGHQFDVVDVDRRLARSDLLPTRKAVYASPFDLEYYAKVKEKMADELAKRVRIPYEFICIGRDLQAMIVPVKVSMENKWTINKKVIKTSLRQNGVDMLDDAIFLEDETINGPNFEIEARLIRFYVVVSKQYIVPMLGKITHISVDESKQMLTPDSTRAPTSAQLARFGIKEEQPHYSQTPDIDENFPVVDFMKRKAR
;
A
#
# COMPACT_ATOMS: atom_id res chain seq x y z
N MET A 1 9.64 55.17 -15.16
CA MET A 1 10.78 54.50 -14.50
C MET A 1 10.55 54.52 -13.00
N LEU A 2 10.10 53.40 -12.43
CA LEU A 2 10.00 53.16 -10.98
C LEU A 2 10.25 51.65 -10.79
N GLY A 3 11.52 51.29 -10.61
CA GLY A 3 11.93 49.91 -10.38
C GLY A 3 11.82 49.56 -8.90
N ARG A 4 10.84 48.74 -8.53
CA ARG A 4 10.80 48.09 -7.21
C ARG A 4 11.58 46.78 -7.29
N SER A 5 12.83 46.81 -6.82
CA SER A 5 13.60 45.61 -6.48
C SER A 5 13.02 45.02 -5.19
N ALA A 6 12.27 43.93 -5.29
CA ALA A 6 11.89 43.13 -4.13
C ALA A 6 13.05 42.18 -3.82
N HIS A 7 13.87 42.54 -2.83
CA HIS A 7 14.87 41.64 -2.28
C HIS A 7 14.15 40.51 -1.53
N THR A 8 14.17 39.31 -2.13
CA THR A 8 13.77 38.07 -1.50
C THR A 8 14.80 37.71 -0.43
N LEU A 9 14.48 37.99 0.83
CA LEU A 9 15.20 37.44 1.97
C LEU A 9 15.01 35.92 1.98
N ARG A 10 15.99 35.19 1.45
CA ARG A 10 16.13 33.74 1.70
C ARG A 10 16.45 33.57 3.17
N PHE A 11 15.47 33.13 3.95
CA PHE A 11 15.74 32.48 5.22
C PHE A 11 16.50 31.19 4.91
N ILE A 12 17.82 31.24 5.05
CA ILE A 12 18.64 30.04 5.16
C ILE A 12 18.24 29.43 6.50
N SER A 13 17.46 28.36 6.45
CA SER A 13 17.32 27.43 7.57
C SER A 13 18.73 26.96 7.90
N ALA A 14 19.34 27.56 8.92
CA ALA A 14 20.48 26.97 9.58
C ALA A 14 19.95 25.68 10.21
N ALA A 15 20.08 24.58 9.48
CA ALA A 15 19.95 23.24 10.04
C ALA A 15 21.07 23.13 11.08
N GLY A 16 20.77 23.55 12.31
CA GLY A 16 21.58 23.18 13.46
C GLY A 16 21.66 21.66 13.41
N THR A 17 22.84 21.14 13.12
CA THR A 17 23.13 19.73 13.27
C THR A 17 22.91 19.46 14.74
N SER A 18 21.71 19.00 15.10
CA SER A 18 21.49 18.46 16.41
C SER A 18 22.48 17.30 16.49
N TYR A 19 23.53 17.46 17.30
CA TYR A 19 24.33 16.35 17.77
C TYR A 19 23.41 15.50 18.65
N GLN A 20 22.44 14.84 18.03
CA GLN A 20 21.73 13.77 18.68
C GLN A 20 22.78 12.71 18.96
N SER A 21 22.99 12.44 20.25
CA SER A 21 23.80 11.31 20.68
C SER A 21 23.22 10.05 20.03
N ALA A 22 23.92 9.56 19.00
CA ALA A 22 23.61 8.27 18.41
C ALA A 22 24.02 7.21 19.42
N ARG A 23 23.07 6.39 19.88
CA ARG A 23 23.34 5.27 20.78
C ARG A 23 24.10 4.20 20.00
N ASN A 24 25.41 4.28 20.07
CA ASN A 24 26.32 3.38 19.39
C ASN A 24 27.03 2.48 20.40
N THR A 25 27.15 1.19 20.10
CA THR A 25 27.87 0.24 20.95
C THR A 25 29.15 -0.21 20.27
N TRP A 26 30.28 0.06 20.93
CA TRP A 26 31.61 -0.34 20.48
C TRP A 26 32.09 -1.50 21.35
N ILE A 27 32.44 -2.62 20.72
CA ILE A 27 33.05 -3.76 21.40
C ILE A 27 34.56 -3.56 21.31
N LEU A 28 35.15 -3.29 22.47
CA LEU A 28 36.57 -2.99 22.61
C LEU A 28 37.28 -4.15 23.31
N ARG A 29 38.53 -4.41 22.92
CA ARG A 29 39.42 -5.37 23.57
C ARG A 29 40.67 -4.65 24.05
N ARG A 30 41.16 -5.01 25.24
CA ARG A 30 42.44 -4.48 25.73
C ARG A 30 43.57 -5.00 24.85
N VAL A 31 44.44 -4.08 24.38
CA VAL A 31 45.65 -4.45 23.62
C VAL A 31 46.61 -5.24 24.51
N TYR A 32 46.75 -4.81 25.76
CA TYR A 32 47.54 -5.48 26.78
C TYR A 32 46.61 -6.03 27.86
N ALA A 33 46.50 -7.37 27.94
CA ALA A 33 45.73 -8.03 28.99
C ALA A 33 46.50 -7.94 30.32
N PRO A 34 45.89 -7.44 31.41
CA PRO A 34 46.52 -7.51 32.73
C PRO A 34 46.60 -8.97 33.20
N GLU A 35 47.53 -9.23 34.10
CA GLU A 35 47.61 -10.52 34.77
C GLU A 35 46.29 -10.82 35.54
N PRO A 36 45.87 -12.09 35.63
CA PRO A 36 44.67 -12.48 36.36
C PRO A 36 44.71 -11.97 37.80
N THR A 37 43.64 -11.29 38.21
CA THR A 37 43.55 -10.82 39.60
C THR A 37 43.34 -12.03 40.52
N PRO A 38 44.15 -12.18 41.60
CA PRO A 38 43.97 -13.26 42.55
C PRO A 38 42.57 -13.26 43.19
N PRO A 39 42.02 -14.44 43.54
CA PRO A 39 40.70 -14.53 44.13
C PRO A 39 40.62 -13.71 45.43
N GLY A 40 39.57 -12.91 45.58
CA GLY A 40 39.34 -12.05 46.75
C GLY A 40 40.08 -10.71 46.74
N LYS A 41 40.90 -10.42 45.72
CA LYS A 41 41.51 -9.10 45.52
C LYS A 41 40.73 -8.28 44.49
N VAL A 42 40.77 -6.96 44.64
CA VAL A 42 40.16 -6.04 43.68
C VAL A 42 41.01 -5.97 42.42
N GLN A 43 40.34 -5.87 41.26
CA GLN A 43 41.01 -5.69 39.99
C GLN A 43 41.85 -4.41 40.01
N ARG A 44 43.09 -4.49 39.51
CA ARG A 44 44.01 -3.36 39.40
C ARG A 44 43.38 -2.21 38.60
N ASN A 45 43.61 -0.96 39.01
CA ASN A 45 43.08 0.20 38.31
C ASN A 45 43.76 0.34 36.92
N PRO A 46 43.01 0.37 35.80
CA PRO A 46 43.58 0.56 34.47
C PRO A 46 44.34 1.89 34.30
N GLU A 47 44.05 2.88 35.14
CA GLU A 47 44.66 4.21 35.02
C GLU A 47 46.11 4.28 35.52
N GLU A 48 46.56 3.27 36.27
CA GLU A 48 47.92 3.22 36.81
C GLU A 48 49.01 3.14 35.72
N LEU A 49 48.68 2.56 34.56
CA LEU A 49 49.64 2.38 33.46
C LEU A 49 49.00 2.74 32.12
N PRO A 50 49.63 3.62 31.31
CA PRO A 50 49.10 4.00 30.00
C PRO A 50 48.86 2.81 29.05
N ASN A 51 49.61 1.71 29.22
CA ASN A 51 49.42 0.50 28.42
C ASN A 51 48.10 -0.24 28.73
N LEU A 52 47.61 -0.17 29.98
CA LEU A 52 46.36 -0.81 30.39
C LEU A 52 45.12 -0.04 29.89
N MET A 53 45.29 1.23 29.55
CA MET A 53 44.26 2.07 28.93
C MET A 53 44.11 1.85 27.42
N LYS A 54 45.05 1.16 26.76
CA LYS A 54 45.02 0.95 25.31
C LYS A 54 43.98 -0.08 24.93
N LEU A 55 42.97 0.36 24.18
CA LEU A 55 41.89 -0.46 23.67
C LEU A 55 41.95 -0.51 22.14
N GLU A 56 41.70 -1.70 21.60
CA GLU A 56 41.51 -1.96 20.19
C GLU A 56 40.02 -2.14 19.91
N THR A 57 39.51 -1.52 18.84
CA THR A 57 38.14 -1.73 18.40
C THR A 57 38.05 -3.08 17.70
N VAL A 58 37.30 -4.00 18.29
CA VAL A 58 37.09 -5.35 17.73
C VAL A 58 35.91 -5.31 16.79
N GLU A 59 34.78 -4.80 17.27
CA GLU A 59 33.54 -4.80 16.52
C GLU A 59 32.69 -3.57 16.85
N TYR A 60 31.87 -3.19 15.88
CA TYR A 60 30.89 -2.14 16.05
C TYR A 60 29.49 -2.72 15.85
N GLU A 61 28.75 -2.84 16.94
CA GLU A 61 27.49 -3.59 16.97
C GLU A 61 26.41 -2.94 16.11
N THR A 62 26.43 -1.61 16.01
CA THR A 62 25.43 -0.83 15.26
C THR A 62 25.54 -1.03 13.74
N LEU A 63 26.66 -1.52 13.21
CA LEU A 63 26.79 -1.89 11.79
C LEU A 63 26.15 -3.26 11.50
N LYS A 64 25.94 -4.11 12.52
CA LYS A 64 25.30 -5.40 12.32
C LYS A 64 23.82 -5.18 12.05
N PRO A 65 23.23 -5.87 11.05
CA PRO A 65 21.80 -5.79 10.83
C PRO A 65 21.11 -6.27 12.10
N ALA A 66 20.12 -5.52 12.56
CA ALA A 66 19.41 -5.86 13.79
C ALA A 66 18.82 -7.27 13.65
N GLY A 67 18.28 -7.62 12.48
CA GLY A 67 17.57 -8.87 12.25
C GLY A 67 16.11 -8.76 12.68
N PRO A 68 15.28 -9.74 12.30
CA PRO A 68 13.84 -9.69 12.56
C PRO A 68 13.51 -9.85 14.05
N LEU A 69 12.27 -9.52 14.39
CA LEU A 69 11.68 -9.72 15.70
C LEU A 69 10.43 -10.59 15.56
N LYS A 70 10.36 -11.67 16.33
CA LYS A 70 9.19 -12.55 16.39
C LYS A 70 8.08 -11.91 17.22
N VAL A 71 6.92 -11.74 16.60
CA VAL A 71 5.72 -11.19 17.25
C VAL A 71 4.49 -12.05 16.92
N ILE A 72 3.51 -12.00 17.81
CA ILE A 72 2.19 -12.60 17.64
C ILE A 72 1.22 -11.47 17.31
N LEU A 73 0.53 -11.53 16.17
CA LEU A 73 -0.43 -10.51 15.78
C LEU A 73 -1.74 -10.67 16.57
N LEU A 74 -2.26 -9.59 17.14
CA LEU A 74 -3.55 -9.59 17.86
C LEU A 74 -4.73 -9.19 16.98
N GLN A 75 -4.46 -8.65 15.80
CA GLN A 75 -5.46 -8.26 14.80
C GLN A 75 -4.90 -8.54 13.41
N ASP A 76 -5.77 -8.53 12.39
CA ASP A 76 -5.34 -8.62 11.00
C ASP A 76 -4.60 -7.32 10.63
N ILE A 77 -3.37 -7.45 10.12
CA ILE A 77 -2.53 -6.32 9.73
C ILE A 77 -2.16 -6.47 8.27
N GLU A 78 -2.53 -5.44 7.52
CA GLU A 78 -2.28 -5.33 6.09
C GLU A 78 -0.77 -5.45 5.78
N GLY A 79 -0.41 -6.35 4.88
CA GLY A 79 0.98 -6.60 4.45
C GLY A 79 1.86 -7.34 5.45
N VAL A 80 1.36 -7.69 6.64
CA VAL A 80 2.14 -8.40 7.68
C VAL A 80 1.59 -9.80 7.94
N GLY A 81 0.28 -9.94 8.17
CA GLY A 81 -0.32 -11.24 8.46
C GLY A 81 -1.69 -11.16 9.13
N HIS A 82 -2.20 -12.32 9.51
CA HIS A 82 -3.52 -12.45 10.14
C HIS A 82 -3.44 -12.54 11.67
N GLN A 83 -4.59 -12.31 12.30
CA GLN A 83 -4.77 -12.43 13.74
C GLN A 83 -4.34 -13.82 14.25
N PHE A 84 -3.52 -13.82 15.31
CA PHE A 84 -2.89 -14.97 15.97
C PHE A 84 -1.86 -15.73 15.13
N ASP A 85 -1.28 -15.09 14.12
CA ASP A 85 -0.11 -15.63 13.43
C ASP A 85 1.19 -15.14 14.09
N VAL A 86 2.19 -16.02 14.08
CA VAL A 86 3.55 -15.74 14.56
C VAL A 86 4.39 -15.33 13.36
N VAL A 87 4.82 -14.08 13.32
CA VAL A 87 5.51 -13.49 12.16
C VAL A 87 6.84 -12.87 12.59
N ASP A 88 7.84 -13.04 11.73
CA ASP A 88 9.13 -12.35 11.80
C ASP A 88 9.01 -10.97 11.13
N VAL A 89 8.98 -9.90 11.92
CA VAL A 89 8.81 -8.52 11.43
C VAL A 89 10.07 -7.68 11.63
N ASP A 90 10.18 -6.58 10.88
CA ASP A 90 11.24 -5.60 11.13
C ASP A 90 11.09 -4.95 12.52
N ARG A 91 12.22 -4.74 13.19
CA ARG A 91 12.26 -4.19 14.55
C ARG A 91 11.77 -2.75 14.63
N ARG A 92 11.98 -1.96 13.58
CA ARG A 92 11.48 -0.59 13.53
C ARG A 92 9.96 -0.61 13.53
N LEU A 93 9.36 -1.36 12.60
CA LEU A 93 7.91 -1.51 12.49
C LEU A 93 7.29 -2.02 13.80
N ALA A 94 7.89 -3.06 14.40
CA ALA A 94 7.40 -3.62 15.65
C ALA A 94 7.42 -2.63 16.81
N ARG A 95 8.53 -1.89 16.98
CA ARG A 95 8.71 -0.96 18.10
C ARG A 95 8.07 0.40 17.88
N SER A 96 7.85 0.82 16.64
CA SER A 96 7.23 2.10 16.33
C SER A 96 5.71 2.02 16.31
N ASP A 97 5.14 0.95 15.75
CA ASP A 97 3.70 0.82 15.54
C ASP A 97 3.13 -0.40 16.29
N LEU A 98 3.57 -1.62 15.96
CA LEU A 98 2.83 -2.83 16.35
C LEU A 98 2.71 -3.04 17.87
N LEU A 99 3.82 -2.96 18.60
CA LEU A 99 3.86 -3.21 20.04
C LEU A 99 3.25 -2.04 20.83
N PRO A 100 3.59 -0.76 20.57
CA PRO A 100 2.99 0.37 21.29
C PRO A 100 1.48 0.48 21.11
N THR A 101 0.98 0.21 19.90
CA THR A 101 -0.46 0.27 19.59
C THR A 101 -1.21 -1.01 19.97
N ARG A 102 -0.53 -1.99 20.59
CA ARG A 102 -1.09 -3.30 20.98
C ARG A 102 -1.70 -4.08 19.81
N LYS A 103 -1.19 -3.88 18.59
CA LYS A 103 -1.57 -4.69 17.42
C LYS A 103 -0.85 -6.04 17.41
N ALA A 104 0.28 -6.14 18.11
CA ALA A 104 1.03 -7.37 18.29
C ALA A 104 1.62 -7.47 19.70
N VAL A 105 2.00 -8.68 20.08
CA VAL A 105 2.69 -9.01 21.34
C VAL A 105 4.01 -9.73 21.02
N TYR A 106 4.98 -9.68 21.93
CA TYR A 106 6.19 -10.49 21.79
C TYR A 106 5.85 -11.98 21.74
N ALA A 107 6.60 -12.73 20.94
CA ALA A 107 6.51 -14.20 20.93
C ALA A 107 7.24 -14.81 22.14
N SER A 108 6.80 -14.50 23.36
CA SER A 108 7.31 -15.13 24.58
C SER A 108 6.72 -16.55 24.72
N PRO A 109 7.42 -17.50 25.37
CA PRO A 109 6.88 -18.85 25.58
C PRO A 109 5.51 -18.85 26.27
N PHE A 110 5.31 -17.95 27.24
CA PHE A 110 4.04 -17.77 27.93
C PHE A 110 2.92 -17.28 27.00
N ASP A 111 3.21 -16.27 26.18
CA ASP A 111 2.22 -15.71 25.26
C ASP A 111 1.87 -16.69 24.13
N LEU A 112 2.84 -17.48 23.67
CA LEU A 112 2.60 -18.52 22.67
C LEU A 112 1.58 -19.55 23.15
N GLU A 113 1.71 -20.04 24.38
CA GLU A 113 0.75 -20.99 24.97
C GLU A 113 -0.62 -20.35 25.19
N TYR A 114 -0.65 -19.11 25.69
CA TYR A 114 -1.88 -18.39 25.95
C TYR A 114 -2.66 -18.15 24.65
N TYR A 115 -2.03 -17.58 23.63
CA TYR A 115 -2.68 -17.25 22.37
C TYR A 115 -2.98 -18.47 21.51
N ALA A 116 -2.25 -19.59 21.66
CA ALA A 116 -2.64 -20.87 21.07
C ALA A 116 -4.01 -21.33 21.58
N LYS A 117 -4.22 -21.31 22.90
CA LYS A 117 -5.52 -21.68 23.52
C LYS A 117 -6.64 -20.72 23.12
N VAL A 118 -6.34 -19.43 22.95
CA VAL A 118 -7.32 -18.43 22.49
C VAL A 118 -7.68 -18.67 21.02
N LYS A 119 -6.69 -18.94 20.16
CA LYS A 119 -6.89 -19.25 18.74
C LYS A 119 -7.79 -20.46 18.53
N GLU A 120 -7.60 -21.52 19.33
CA GLU A 120 -8.47 -22.71 19.30
C GLU A 120 -9.92 -22.38 19.68
N LYS A 121 -10.13 -21.58 20.73
CA LYS A 121 -11.47 -21.15 21.13
C LYS A 121 -12.17 -20.27 20.09
N MET A 122 -11.40 -19.47 19.34
CA MET A 122 -11.91 -18.56 18.32
C MET A 122 -11.86 -19.13 16.89
N ALA A 123 -11.54 -20.41 16.72
CA ALA A 123 -11.34 -21.02 15.41
C ALA A 123 -12.57 -20.86 14.49
N ASP A 124 -13.77 -21.08 15.04
CA ASP A 124 -15.03 -20.97 14.29
C ASP A 124 -15.32 -19.54 13.83
N GLU A 125 -15.01 -18.54 14.65
CA GLU A 125 -15.18 -17.14 14.30
C GLU A 125 -14.18 -16.71 13.22
N LEU A 126 -12.93 -17.15 13.35
CA LEU A 126 -11.86 -16.86 12.40
C LEU A 126 -12.14 -17.49 11.03
N ALA A 127 -12.74 -18.68 10.99
CA ALA A 127 -13.14 -19.34 9.75
C ALA A 127 -14.28 -18.62 9.01
N LYS A 128 -15.20 -17.98 9.76
CA LYS A 128 -16.31 -17.20 9.16
C LYS A 128 -15.83 -15.87 8.55
N ARG A 129 -14.69 -15.34 8.99
CA ARG A 129 -14.16 -14.07 8.46
C ARG A 129 -13.60 -14.27 7.06
N VAL A 130 -14.03 -13.40 6.14
CA VAL A 130 -13.48 -13.37 4.78
C VAL A 130 -12.10 -12.73 4.82
N ARG A 131 -11.06 -13.54 4.77
CA ARG A 131 -9.67 -13.09 4.66
C ARG A 131 -9.33 -12.82 3.21
N ILE A 132 -9.16 -11.56 2.87
CA ILE A 132 -8.72 -11.12 1.55
C ILE A 132 -7.19 -11.08 1.56
N PRO A 133 -6.51 -11.78 0.64
CA PRO A 133 -5.06 -11.68 0.49
C PRO A 133 -4.63 -10.22 0.23
N TYR A 134 -3.51 -9.83 0.81
CA TYR A 134 -3.00 -8.45 0.75
C TYR A 134 -2.79 -7.93 -0.68
N GLU A 135 -2.27 -8.79 -1.56
CA GLU A 135 -2.03 -8.45 -2.97
C GLU A 135 -3.33 -7.98 -3.66
N PHE A 136 -4.46 -8.64 -3.40
CA PHE A 136 -5.75 -8.23 -3.97
C PHE A 136 -6.22 -6.89 -3.41
N ILE A 137 -5.96 -6.60 -2.13
CA ILE A 137 -6.31 -5.30 -1.53
C ILE A 137 -5.51 -4.19 -2.20
N CYS A 138 -4.20 -4.39 -2.42
CA CYS A 138 -3.35 -3.42 -3.10
C CYS A 138 -3.83 -3.17 -4.53
N ILE A 139 -3.98 -4.25 -5.31
CA ILE A 139 -4.46 -4.17 -6.69
C ILE A 139 -5.84 -3.50 -6.75
N GLY A 140 -6.75 -3.83 -5.82
CA GLY A 140 -8.05 -3.21 -5.73
C GLY A 140 -7.98 -1.71 -5.51
N ARG A 141 -7.17 -1.25 -4.55
CA ARG A 141 -7.00 0.18 -4.27
C ARG A 141 -6.40 0.92 -5.45
N ASP A 142 -5.38 0.35 -6.09
CA ASP A 142 -4.72 0.97 -7.25
C ASP A 142 -5.67 1.07 -8.45
N LEU A 143 -6.42 0.00 -8.74
CA LEU A 143 -7.43 -0.01 -9.80
C LEU A 143 -8.61 0.93 -9.50
N GLN A 144 -9.08 1.02 -8.26
CA GLN A 144 -10.14 1.95 -7.88
C GLN A 144 -9.71 3.41 -7.93
N ALA A 145 -8.46 3.70 -7.58
CA ALA A 145 -7.91 5.05 -7.66
C ALA A 145 -7.74 5.52 -9.12
N MET A 146 -7.59 4.57 -10.06
CA MET A 146 -7.42 4.85 -11.48
C MET A 146 -8.75 5.19 -12.16
N ILE A 147 -8.85 6.41 -12.70
CA ILE A 147 -9.92 6.80 -13.62
C ILE A 147 -9.39 6.59 -15.04
N VAL A 148 -10.00 5.68 -15.79
CA VAL A 148 -9.49 5.31 -17.12
C VAL A 148 -10.03 6.28 -18.17
N PRO A 149 -9.19 7.08 -18.86
CA PRO A 149 -9.63 7.85 -20.01
C PRO A 149 -9.97 6.92 -21.18
N VAL A 150 -11.26 6.78 -21.47
CA VAL A 150 -11.77 6.01 -22.60
C VAL A 150 -11.70 6.90 -23.84
N LYS A 151 -10.67 6.67 -24.66
CA LYS A 151 -10.42 7.46 -25.86
C LYS A 151 -11.29 6.98 -27.01
N VAL A 152 -12.13 7.86 -27.52
CA VAL A 152 -13.09 7.56 -28.60
C VAL A 152 -12.97 8.58 -29.72
N SER A 153 -13.28 8.18 -30.95
CA SER A 153 -13.13 9.05 -32.12
C SER A 153 -14.19 10.17 -32.13
N MET A 154 -13.80 11.39 -32.53
CA MET A 154 -14.77 12.45 -32.84
C MET A 154 -15.49 12.24 -34.17
N GLU A 155 -14.79 11.71 -35.18
CA GLU A 155 -15.28 11.69 -36.56
C GLU A 155 -16.00 10.37 -36.90
N ASN A 156 -15.47 9.25 -36.42
CA ASN A 156 -16.01 7.93 -36.69
C ASN A 156 -17.09 7.54 -35.67
N LYS A 157 -18.13 6.84 -36.13
CA LYS A 157 -19.13 6.23 -35.25
C LYS A 157 -18.50 5.13 -34.42
N TRP A 158 -18.82 5.09 -33.13
CA TRP A 158 -18.30 4.11 -32.19
C TRP A 158 -19.37 3.67 -31.19
N THR A 159 -19.15 2.48 -30.64
CA THR A 159 -19.96 1.84 -29.60
C THR A 159 -18.99 1.44 -28.49
N ILE A 160 -19.29 1.76 -27.24
CA ILE A 160 -18.44 1.34 -26.12
C ILE A 160 -18.61 -0.16 -25.91
N ASN A 161 -17.58 -0.90 -26.30
CA ASN A 161 -17.48 -2.35 -26.12
C ASN A 161 -16.31 -2.68 -25.19
N LYS A 162 -16.26 -3.93 -24.69
CA LYS A 162 -15.15 -4.46 -23.88
C LYS A 162 -13.77 -4.18 -24.51
N LYS A 163 -13.66 -4.30 -25.84
CA LYS A 163 -12.42 -4.04 -26.60
C LYS A 163 -11.92 -2.59 -26.50
N VAL A 164 -12.83 -1.62 -26.48
CA VAL A 164 -12.48 -0.19 -26.36
C VAL A 164 -11.92 0.09 -24.97
N ILE A 165 -12.57 -0.46 -23.94
CA ILE A 165 -12.12 -0.36 -22.55
C ILE A 165 -10.78 -1.04 -22.36
N LYS A 166 -10.61 -2.26 -22.89
CA LYS A 166 -9.32 -2.97 -22.88
C LYS A 166 -8.20 -2.16 -23.50
N THR A 167 -8.44 -1.56 -24.66
CA THR A 167 -7.44 -0.72 -25.34
C THR A 167 -7.08 0.49 -24.48
N SER A 168 -8.08 1.09 -23.84
CA SER A 168 -7.89 2.25 -22.95
C SER A 168 -7.12 1.86 -21.68
N LEU A 169 -7.43 0.73 -21.06
CA LEU A 169 -6.69 0.18 -19.90
C LEU A 169 -5.24 -0.10 -20.26
N ARG A 170 -4.99 -0.70 -21.43
CA ARG A 170 -3.64 -0.97 -21.92
C ARG A 170 -2.82 0.30 -22.13
N GLN A 171 -3.45 1.38 -22.60
CA GLN A 171 -2.79 2.70 -22.70
C GLN A 171 -2.44 3.29 -21.33
N ASN A 172 -3.14 2.90 -20.26
CA ASN A 172 -2.85 3.29 -18.88
C ASN A 172 -1.93 2.28 -18.16
N GLY A 173 -1.36 1.31 -18.88
CA GLY A 173 -0.39 0.35 -18.33
C GLY A 173 -1.01 -0.91 -17.70
N VAL A 174 -2.32 -1.13 -17.83
CA VAL A 174 -3.01 -2.32 -17.30
C VAL A 174 -3.41 -3.24 -18.46
N ASP A 175 -2.81 -4.43 -18.53
CA ASP A 175 -3.15 -5.44 -19.54
C ASP A 175 -4.05 -6.51 -18.94
N MET A 176 -5.15 -6.83 -19.62
CA MET A 176 -6.19 -7.75 -19.12
C MET A 176 -6.81 -8.57 -20.24
N LEU A 177 -7.39 -9.70 -19.85
CA LEU A 177 -8.16 -10.58 -20.74
C LEU A 177 -9.56 -9.99 -21.01
N ASP A 178 -10.18 -10.36 -22.13
CA ASP A 178 -11.49 -9.80 -22.56
C ASP A 178 -12.63 -10.24 -21.62
N ASP A 179 -12.47 -11.44 -21.10
CA ASP A 179 -13.30 -12.18 -20.15
C ASP A 179 -13.27 -11.60 -18.72
N ALA A 180 -12.27 -10.79 -18.40
CA ALA A 180 -12.16 -10.12 -17.10
C ALA A 180 -12.94 -8.79 -17.03
N ILE A 181 -13.42 -8.26 -18.16
CA ILE A 181 -14.06 -6.95 -18.25
C ILE A 181 -15.59 -7.11 -18.41
N PHE A 182 -16.34 -6.47 -17.52
CA PHE A 182 -17.79 -6.48 -17.51
C PHE A 182 -18.33 -5.05 -17.58
N LEU A 183 -19.13 -4.78 -18.61
CA LEU A 183 -19.81 -3.50 -18.84
C LEU A 183 -21.30 -3.68 -18.55
N GLU A 184 -21.97 -2.61 -18.16
CA GLU A 184 -23.44 -2.57 -18.21
C GLU A 184 -23.94 -2.64 -19.67
N ASP A 185 -25.12 -3.22 -19.87
CA ASP A 185 -25.75 -3.38 -21.19
C ASP A 185 -26.24 -2.06 -21.82
N GLU A 186 -25.99 -0.92 -21.17
CA GLU A 186 -26.29 0.40 -21.72
C GLU A 186 -25.36 0.69 -22.90
N THR A 187 -25.87 0.54 -24.12
CA THR A 187 -25.13 0.82 -25.35
C THR A 187 -24.92 2.33 -25.49
N ILE A 188 -23.74 2.81 -25.11
CA ILE A 188 -23.33 4.21 -25.33
C ILE A 188 -22.75 4.33 -26.74
N ASN A 189 -23.42 5.14 -27.55
CA ASN A 189 -23.08 5.38 -28.95
C ASN A 189 -22.59 6.81 -29.15
N GLY A 190 -21.63 6.97 -30.04
CA GLY A 190 -21.13 8.27 -30.49
C GLY A 190 -21.04 8.37 -32.02
N PRO A 191 -20.59 9.51 -32.56
CA PRO A 191 -19.95 10.62 -31.84
C PRO A 191 -20.97 11.64 -31.33
N ASN A 192 -21.00 11.86 -30.01
CA ASN A 192 -21.81 12.92 -29.39
C ASN A 192 -20.95 13.67 -28.35
N PHE A 193 -20.70 14.96 -28.62
CA PHE A 193 -19.91 15.84 -27.76
C PHE A 193 -20.51 16.06 -26.38
N GLU A 194 -21.83 15.89 -26.22
CA GLU A 194 -22.50 16.01 -24.91
C GLU A 194 -22.05 14.93 -23.91
N ILE A 195 -21.50 13.83 -24.42
CA ILE A 195 -21.04 12.69 -23.62
C ILE A 195 -19.56 12.87 -23.21
N GLU A 196 -18.91 13.98 -23.58
CA GLU A 196 -17.55 14.30 -23.17
C GLU A 196 -17.44 14.42 -21.64
N ALA A 197 -16.37 13.86 -21.08
CA ALA A 197 -16.14 13.78 -19.64
C ALA A 197 -17.24 13.05 -18.83
N ARG A 198 -18.16 12.33 -19.50
CA ARG A 198 -19.12 11.45 -18.84
C ARG A 198 -18.38 10.29 -18.19
N LEU A 199 -18.73 10.01 -16.94
CA LEU A 199 -18.25 8.85 -16.21
C LEU A 199 -19.10 7.61 -16.56
N ILE A 200 -18.42 6.49 -16.75
CA ILE A 200 -18.99 5.17 -17.00
C ILE A 200 -18.45 4.23 -15.92
N ARG A 201 -19.33 3.41 -15.36
CA ARG A 201 -18.91 2.32 -14.49
C ARG A 201 -18.65 1.07 -15.33
N PHE A 202 -17.54 0.41 -15.06
CA PHE A 202 -17.30 -0.96 -15.50
C PHE A 202 -16.67 -1.76 -14.37
N TYR A 203 -16.75 -3.09 -14.47
CA TYR A 203 -16.21 -3.99 -13.47
C TYR A 203 -15.07 -4.80 -14.05
N VAL A 204 -14.06 -5.00 -13.24
CA VAL A 204 -12.90 -5.81 -13.56
C VAL A 204 -12.80 -6.94 -12.57
N VAL A 205 -12.59 -8.16 -13.07
CA VAL A 205 -12.41 -9.35 -12.24
C VAL A 205 -10.95 -9.77 -12.26
N VAL A 206 -10.33 -9.75 -11.09
CA VAL A 206 -8.95 -10.22 -10.88
C VAL A 206 -9.00 -11.66 -10.38
N SER A 207 -8.31 -12.55 -11.09
CA SER A 207 -8.15 -13.97 -10.75
C SER A 207 -9.46 -14.73 -10.48
N LYS A 208 -10.57 -14.36 -11.14
CA LYS A 208 -11.91 -14.96 -10.97
C LYS A 208 -12.46 -14.94 -9.54
N GLN A 209 -11.87 -14.13 -8.65
CA GLN A 209 -12.19 -14.08 -7.23
C GLN A 209 -12.50 -12.66 -6.75
N TYR A 210 -11.86 -11.65 -7.34
CA TYR A 210 -11.92 -10.29 -6.84
C TYR A 210 -12.53 -9.32 -7.86
N ILE A 211 -13.72 -8.79 -7.56
CA ILE A 211 -14.46 -7.86 -8.40
C ILE A 211 -14.13 -6.44 -7.95
N VAL A 212 -13.58 -5.65 -8.86
CA VAL A 212 -13.20 -4.25 -8.63
C VAL A 212 -14.10 -3.34 -9.48
N PRO A 213 -14.88 -2.44 -8.87
CA PRO A 213 -15.60 -1.42 -9.60
C PRO A 213 -14.61 -0.32 -10.01
N MET A 214 -14.51 -0.08 -11.32
CA MET A 214 -13.66 0.98 -11.90
C MET A 214 -14.52 2.04 -12.59
N LEU A 215 -13.90 3.19 -12.83
CA LEU A 215 -14.53 4.32 -13.51
C LEU A 215 -13.78 4.65 -14.79
N GLY A 216 -14.52 4.72 -15.89
CA GLY A 216 -14.05 5.22 -17.18
C GLY A 216 -14.55 6.64 -17.39
N LYS A 217 -13.71 7.52 -17.91
CA LYS A 217 -14.09 8.87 -18.34
C LYS A 217 -14.02 8.93 -19.85
N ILE A 218 -15.12 9.24 -20.53
CA ILE A 218 -15.09 9.41 -21.99
C ILE A 218 -14.28 10.65 -22.35
N THR A 219 -13.36 10.47 -23.29
CA THR A 219 -12.53 11.53 -23.87
C THR A 219 -12.51 11.38 -25.38
N HIS A 220 -12.95 12.41 -26.08
CA HIS A 220 -12.92 12.41 -27.54
C HIS A 220 -11.53 12.77 -28.08
N ILE A 221 -11.07 11.99 -29.06
CA ILE A 221 -9.81 12.21 -29.78
C ILE A 221 -10.08 12.43 -31.27
N SER A 222 -9.26 13.29 -31.88
CA SER A 222 -9.23 13.55 -33.31
C SER A 222 -7.78 13.50 -33.78
N VAL A 223 -7.58 13.20 -35.06
CA VAL A 223 -6.26 13.29 -35.71
C VAL A 223 -5.86 14.75 -35.90
N ASP A 224 -6.84 15.63 -36.03
CA ASP A 224 -6.62 17.06 -36.18
C ASP A 224 -6.46 17.72 -34.80
N GLU A 225 -5.23 18.12 -34.47
CA GLU A 225 -4.89 18.76 -33.20
C GLU A 225 -5.74 20.02 -32.93
N SER A 226 -6.18 20.71 -33.98
CA SER A 226 -7.01 21.92 -33.85
C SER A 226 -8.41 21.64 -33.29
N LYS A 227 -8.91 20.42 -33.48
CA LYS A 227 -10.23 19.97 -32.99
C LYS A 227 -10.15 19.29 -31.62
N GLN A 228 -8.94 19.05 -31.11
CA GLN A 228 -8.75 18.31 -29.89
C GLN A 228 -9.19 19.14 -28.67
N MET A 229 -10.16 18.63 -27.91
CA MET A 229 -10.55 19.24 -26.65
C MET A 229 -9.53 18.88 -25.57
N LEU A 230 -8.86 19.90 -25.03
CA LEU A 230 -8.02 19.73 -23.85
C LEU A 230 -8.91 19.62 -22.62
N THR A 231 -9.17 18.39 -22.17
CA THR A 231 -9.74 18.20 -20.83
C THR A 231 -8.61 18.11 -19.81
N PRO A 232 -8.75 18.73 -18.63
CA PRO A 232 -7.78 18.55 -17.58
C PRO A 232 -7.78 17.07 -17.15
N ASP A 233 -6.61 16.44 -17.25
CA ASP A 233 -6.31 15.12 -16.70
C ASP A 233 -6.30 15.23 -15.16
N SER A 234 -7.49 15.37 -14.57
CA SER A 234 -7.63 15.30 -13.13
C SER A 234 -7.51 13.84 -12.71
N THR A 235 -6.34 13.47 -12.21
CA THR A 235 -6.10 12.19 -11.52
C THR A 235 -6.86 12.08 -10.19
N ARG A 236 -7.58 13.13 -9.76
CA ARG A 236 -8.35 13.11 -8.51
C ARG A 236 -9.58 12.21 -8.67
N ALA A 237 -9.73 11.28 -7.73
CA ALA A 237 -10.95 10.49 -7.57
C ALA A 237 -12.20 11.42 -7.53
N PRO A 238 -13.27 11.06 -8.25
CA PRO A 238 -14.44 11.91 -8.34
C PRO A 238 -15.16 11.99 -6.99
N THR A 239 -15.69 13.17 -6.68
CA THR A 239 -16.50 13.35 -5.46
C THR A 239 -17.85 12.62 -5.60
N SER A 240 -18.44 12.17 -4.50
CA SER A 240 -19.79 11.58 -4.45
C SER A 240 -20.84 12.39 -5.25
N ALA A 241 -20.78 13.72 -5.18
CA ALA A 241 -21.65 14.62 -5.94
C ALA A 241 -21.44 14.53 -7.47
N GLN A 242 -20.22 14.27 -7.94
CA GLN A 242 -19.94 14.09 -9.37
C GLN A 242 -20.45 12.73 -9.84
N LEU A 243 -20.31 11.67 -9.03
CA LEU A 243 -20.87 10.36 -9.33
C LEU A 243 -22.40 10.42 -9.43
N ALA A 244 -23.05 11.11 -8.49
CA ALA A 244 -24.51 11.28 -8.48
C ALA A 244 -25.04 12.00 -9.74
N ARG A 245 -24.29 12.95 -10.31
CA ARG A 245 -24.67 13.62 -11.57
C ARG A 245 -24.80 12.66 -12.75
N PHE A 246 -24.04 11.58 -12.73
CA PHE A 246 -24.05 10.55 -13.78
C PHE A 246 -24.85 9.31 -13.37
N GLY A 247 -25.61 9.35 -12.26
CA GLY A 247 -26.38 8.21 -11.76
C GLY A 247 -25.54 7.08 -11.16
N ILE A 248 -24.25 7.34 -10.89
CA ILE A 248 -23.30 6.35 -10.38
C ILE A 248 -23.29 6.41 -8.85
N LYS A 249 -23.39 5.25 -8.19
CA LYS A 249 -23.25 5.11 -6.72
C LYS A 249 -21.82 4.78 -6.31
N GLU A 250 -21.49 4.93 -5.03
CA GLU A 250 -20.23 4.44 -4.49
C GLU A 250 -20.33 2.93 -4.21
N GLU A 251 -19.36 2.16 -4.69
CA GLU A 251 -19.34 0.70 -4.54
C GLU A 251 -17.97 0.24 -4.02
N GLN A 252 -18.01 -0.76 -3.13
CA GLN A 252 -16.81 -1.38 -2.56
C GLN A 252 -16.47 -2.65 -3.33
N PRO A 253 -15.18 -3.00 -3.49
CA PRO A 253 -14.78 -4.25 -4.12
C PRO A 253 -15.38 -5.47 -3.42
N HIS A 254 -15.50 -6.56 -4.15
CA HIS A 254 -15.97 -7.82 -3.61
C HIS A 254 -14.95 -8.92 -3.80
N TYR A 255 -14.67 -9.67 -2.74
CA TYR A 255 -13.84 -10.86 -2.77
C TYR A 255 -14.69 -12.10 -2.51
N SER A 256 -14.57 -13.09 -3.39
CA SER A 256 -15.07 -14.44 -3.22
C SER A 256 -13.93 -15.36 -2.78
N GLN A 257 -14.21 -16.27 -1.84
CA GLN A 257 -13.22 -17.25 -1.38
C GLN A 257 -12.93 -18.32 -2.46
N THR A 258 -13.93 -18.63 -3.28
CA THR A 258 -13.85 -19.60 -4.36
C THR A 258 -13.77 -18.89 -5.72
N PRO A 259 -12.97 -19.40 -6.67
CA PRO A 259 -12.82 -18.81 -8.01
C PRO A 259 -14.03 -19.13 -8.90
N ASP A 260 -15.18 -18.59 -8.55
CA ASP A 260 -16.47 -18.92 -9.20
C ASP A 260 -16.91 -17.82 -10.19
N ILE A 261 -16.16 -16.72 -10.31
CA ILE A 261 -16.51 -15.59 -11.16
C ILE A 261 -15.94 -15.83 -12.56
N ASP A 262 -16.70 -16.60 -13.35
CA ASP A 262 -16.45 -16.84 -14.77
C ASP A 262 -17.25 -15.86 -15.66
N GLU A 263 -17.06 -15.94 -16.99
CA GLU A 263 -17.75 -15.10 -17.99
C GLU A 263 -19.28 -15.12 -17.88
N ASN A 264 -19.84 -16.25 -17.46
CA ASN A 264 -21.29 -16.45 -17.33
C ASN A 264 -21.87 -15.87 -16.04
N PHE A 265 -21.04 -15.45 -15.08
CA PHE A 265 -21.51 -14.87 -13.85
C PHE A 265 -22.03 -13.45 -14.12
N PRO A 266 -23.26 -13.09 -13.72
CA PRO A 266 -23.81 -11.76 -13.93
C PRO A 266 -23.21 -10.76 -12.92
N VAL A 267 -21.93 -10.40 -13.15
CA VAL A 267 -21.13 -9.51 -12.29
C VAL A 267 -21.84 -8.17 -12.04
N VAL A 268 -22.38 -7.58 -13.10
CA VAL A 268 -23.05 -6.27 -13.06
C VAL A 268 -24.27 -6.30 -12.14
N ASP A 269 -25.15 -7.28 -12.34
CA ASP A 269 -26.37 -7.41 -11.53
C ASP A 269 -26.06 -7.74 -10.07
N PHE A 270 -25.05 -8.59 -9.84
CA PHE A 270 -24.59 -8.93 -8.51
C PHE A 270 -24.10 -7.69 -7.75
N MET A 271 -23.25 -6.87 -8.39
CA MET A 271 -22.72 -5.64 -7.79
C MET A 271 -23.82 -4.60 -7.58
N LYS A 272 -24.74 -4.44 -8.53
CA LYS A 272 -25.91 -3.56 -8.38
C LYS A 272 -26.82 -3.96 -7.21
N ARG A 273 -27.03 -5.26 -6.98
CA ARG A 273 -27.80 -5.75 -5.81
C ARG A 273 -27.08 -5.47 -4.49
N LYS A 274 -25.75 -5.61 -4.48
CA LYS A 274 -24.92 -5.33 -3.31
C LYS A 274 -24.85 -3.83 -2.97
N ALA A 275 -25.01 -2.97 -3.98
CA ALA A 275 -25.03 -1.51 -3.84
C ALA A 275 -26.41 -0.93 -3.49
N ARG A 276 -27.46 -1.77 -3.36
CA ARG A 276 -28.79 -1.38 -2.88
C ARG A 276 -28.83 -1.42 -1.37
#